data_AF-A0A7J6WIH3-F1
#
_entry.id   AF-A0A7J6WIH3-F1
#
_cell.length_a   1.000
_cell.length_b   1.000
_cell.length_c   1.000
_cell.angle_alpha   90.00
_cell.angle_beta   90.00
_cell.angle_gamma   90.00
#
_symmetry.space_group_name_H-M   'P 1'
#
loop_
_entity.id
_entity.type
_entity.pdbx_description
1 polymer ?
#
loop_
_entity_poly.entity_id
_entity_poly.type
_entity_poly.pdbx_seq_one_letter_code
_entity_poly.pdbx_strand_id
1 'polypeptide(L)'
;MAAFTGNSISSESLMCSKQATTSISGLKSVSLSAQRISFPALRLQQVPLRLRVSCAAAKPETVEKVCEIVRKQLALPDNSAVSAESKFSSLGADSLDTVEIVMGLEDAFGICVEEESAQSIETVQDAADLIEDIISKDA
;
A
#
# COMPACT_ATOMS: atom_id res chain seq x y z
N MET A 1 41.21 20.54 17.37
CA MET A 1 40.28 20.21 18.47
C MET A 1 38.87 20.52 17.97
N ALA A 2 38.07 19.50 17.68
CA ALA A 2 36.71 19.64 17.16
C ALA A 2 35.70 19.82 18.32
N ALA A 3 34.65 20.62 18.13
CA ALA A 3 33.43 20.53 18.93
C ALA A 3 32.21 20.94 18.10
N PHE A 4 31.24 20.04 18.11
CA PHE A 4 30.04 19.93 17.28
C PHE A 4 28.84 20.54 18.04
N THR A 5 27.96 21.23 17.29
CA THR A 5 26.49 21.28 17.39
C THR A 5 25.74 21.56 18.70
N GLY A 6 24.67 22.33 18.57
CA GLY A 6 23.48 22.25 19.43
C GLY A 6 22.36 23.17 18.94
N ASN A 7 21.58 22.73 17.94
CA ASN A 7 20.33 23.36 17.54
C ASN A 7 19.19 22.79 18.39
N SER A 8 18.43 23.65 19.05
CA SER A 8 17.29 23.31 19.90
C SER A 8 16.01 23.40 19.07
N ILE A 9 15.24 22.32 18.96
CA ILE A 9 13.90 22.34 18.37
C ILE A 9 12.89 21.75 19.35
N SER A 10 11.86 22.54 19.55
CA SER A 10 10.77 22.41 20.51
C SER A 10 9.90 21.19 20.28
N SER A 11 9.46 20.60 21.39
CA SER A 11 8.37 19.63 21.48
C SER A 11 7.01 20.34 21.54
N GLU A 12 6.20 20.21 20.49
CA GLU A 12 4.77 20.51 20.56
C GLU A 12 3.97 19.21 20.72
N SER A 13 3.17 19.19 21.77
CA SER A 13 2.33 18.08 22.18
C SER A 13 0.90 18.62 22.22
N LEU A 14 0.04 18.15 21.31
CA LEU A 14 -1.38 18.53 21.27
C LEU A 14 -2.23 17.27 21.33
N MET A 15 -2.60 16.91 22.56
CA MET A 15 -3.74 16.05 22.84
C MET A 15 -5.02 16.76 22.40
N CYS A 16 -5.73 16.20 21.42
CA CYS A 16 -7.08 16.63 21.10
C CYS A 16 -8.09 15.85 21.97
N SER A 17 -8.69 16.59 22.91
CA SER A 17 -9.70 16.13 23.84
C SER A 17 -11.08 16.00 23.17
N LYS A 18 -11.81 15.00 23.65
CA LYS A 18 -13.25 14.77 23.47
C LYS A 18 -14.06 16.04 23.78
N GLN A 19 -15.09 16.32 22.97
CA GLN A 19 -16.50 16.48 23.37
C GLN A 19 -17.27 17.29 22.32
N ALA A 20 -18.25 16.65 21.68
CA ALA A 20 -19.30 17.31 20.92
C ALA A 20 -20.60 17.17 21.71
N THR A 21 -21.00 18.24 22.39
CA THR A 21 -22.29 18.37 23.09
C THR A 21 -22.99 19.62 22.59
N THR A 22 -24.00 19.47 21.74
CA THR A 22 -24.98 20.52 21.46
C THR A 22 -26.37 19.94 21.64
N SER A 23 -27.02 20.34 22.73
CA SER A 23 -28.40 20.04 23.06
C SER A 23 -29.35 20.39 21.92
N ILE A 24 -30.16 19.42 21.50
CA ILE A 24 -31.41 19.68 20.79
C ILE A 24 -32.55 18.94 21.49
N SER A 25 -33.25 19.67 22.35
CA SER A 25 -34.51 19.24 22.97
C SER A 25 -35.65 19.70 22.08
N GLY A 26 -36.33 18.76 21.41
CA GLY A 26 -37.46 19.06 20.53
C GLY A 26 -38.33 17.82 20.34
N LEU A 27 -39.46 17.82 21.04
CA LEU A 27 -40.46 16.76 21.12
C LEU A 27 -41.05 16.41 19.74
N LYS A 28 -41.27 15.10 19.50
CA LYS A 28 -42.59 14.50 19.20
C LYS A 28 -42.43 13.02 18.82
N SER A 29 -42.82 12.17 19.75
CA SER A 29 -43.15 10.76 19.54
C SER A 29 -44.34 10.66 18.57
N VAL A 30 -44.10 10.09 17.40
CA VAL A 30 -45.17 9.59 16.54
C VAL A 30 -45.21 8.07 16.69
N SER A 31 -46.27 7.61 17.34
CA SER A 31 -46.68 6.21 17.40
C SER A 31 -47.09 5.78 15.99
N LEU A 32 -46.30 4.89 15.36
CA LEU A 32 -46.72 4.18 14.17
C LEU A 32 -47.41 2.90 14.62
N SER A 33 -48.72 2.89 14.42
CA SER A 33 -49.61 1.75 14.61
C SER A 33 -49.00 0.47 14.04
N ALA A 34 -48.82 -0.51 14.93
CA ALA A 34 -48.45 -1.87 14.62
C ALA A 34 -49.49 -2.51 13.67
N GLN A 35 -49.26 -2.39 12.37
CA GLN A 35 -49.91 -3.24 11.38
C GLN A 35 -48.94 -4.38 11.05
N ARG A 36 -49.34 -5.58 11.47
CA ARG A 36 -48.79 -6.88 11.12
C ARG A 36 -48.40 -6.95 9.63
N ILE A 37 -47.11 -6.84 9.34
CA ILE A 37 -46.54 -7.30 8.07
C ILE A 37 -45.90 -8.65 8.36
N SER A 38 -46.65 -9.70 8.02
CA SER A 38 -46.15 -11.05 7.86
C SER A 38 -44.95 -11.03 6.91
N PHE A 39 -43.78 -11.45 7.39
CA PHE A 39 -42.60 -11.70 6.55
C PHE A 39 -42.87 -12.93 5.66
N PRO A 40 -42.98 -12.81 4.32
CA PRO A 40 -42.72 -13.98 3.51
C PRO A 40 -41.21 -14.18 3.55
N ALA A 41 -40.79 -15.35 3.99
CA ALA A 41 -39.41 -15.80 3.92
C ALA A 41 -38.96 -15.78 2.45
N LEU A 42 -38.32 -14.68 2.02
CA LEU A 42 -37.54 -14.67 0.80
C LEU A 42 -36.23 -15.37 1.11
N ARG A 43 -36.23 -16.69 0.95
CA ARG A 43 -35.02 -17.46 0.68
C ARG A 43 -34.49 -17.01 -0.69
N LEU A 44 -33.65 -15.98 -0.69
CA LEU A 44 -32.84 -15.65 -1.86
C LEU A 44 -31.49 -16.36 -1.73
N GLN A 45 -31.23 -17.25 -2.69
CA GLN A 45 -30.03 -18.07 -2.79
C GLN A 45 -28.75 -17.23 -2.66
N GLN A 46 -27.81 -17.74 -1.87
CA GLN A 46 -26.40 -17.34 -1.93
C GLN A 46 -25.92 -17.41 -3.38
N VAL A 47 -25.62 -16.27 -3.96
CA VAL A 47 -24.82 -16.17 -5.18
C VAL A 47 -23.36 -16.30 -4.77
N PRO A 48 -22.57 -17.21 -5.36
CA PRO A 48 -21.14 -17.22 -5.11
C PRO A 48 -20.55 -15.95 -5.74
N LEU A 49 -19.99 -15.08 -4.89
CA LEU A 49 -19.12 -13.99 -5.32
C LEU A 49 -17.90 -14.59 -6.02
N ARG A 50 -17.98 -14.78 -7.34
CA ARG A 50 -16.78 -14.91 -8.18
C ARG A 50 -16.20 -13.51 -8.34
N LEU A 51 -15.54 -13.03 -7.28
CA LEU A 51 -14.54 -11.98 -7.39
C LEU A 51 -13.42 -12.51 -8.26
N ARG A 52 -13.55 -12.31 -9.57
CA ARG A 52 -12.46 -12.51 -10.50
C ARG A 52 -11.69 -11.20 -10.48
N VAL A 53 -10.74 -11.09 -9.55
CA VAL A 53 -9.77 -10.01 -9.55
C VAL A 53 -8.86 -10.26 -10.75
N SER A 54 -9.07 -9.51 -11.82
CA SER A 54 -8.10 -9.39 -12.90
C SER A 54 -7.09 -8.35 -12.44
N CYS A 55 -6.07 -8.77 -11.69
CA CYS A 55 -4.87 -7.95 -11.61
C CYS A 55 -4.33 -7.89 -13.04
N ALA A 56 -4.18 -6.70 -13.60
CA ALA A 56 -3.36 -6.49 -14.77
C ALA A 56 -1.92 -6.77 -14.31
N ALA A 57 -1.58 -8.05 -14.24
CA ALA A 57 -0.31 -8.49 -13.71
C ALA A 57 0.77 -8.09 -14.71
N ALA A 58 1.76 -7.32 -14.26
CA ALA A 58 3.04 -7.20 -14.93
C ALA A 58 3.50 -8.56 -15.48
N LYS A 59 4.26 -8.52 -16.58
CA LYS A 59 4.77 -9.75 -17.18
C LYS A 59 5.54 -10.54 -16.11
N PRO A 60 5.37 -11.87 -16.03
CA PRO A 60 6.02 -12.68 -15.01
C PRO A 60 7.55 -12.56 -15.07
N GLU A 61 8.12 -12.36 -16.26
CA GLU A 61 9.55 -12.14 -16.47
C GLU A 61 10.07 -10.88 -15.76
N THR A 62 9.26 -9.82 -15.70
CA THR A 62 9.64 -8.53 -15.08
C THR A 62 9.67 -8.67 -13.57
N VAL A 63 8.65 -9.32 -13.00
CA VAL A 63 8.58 -9.64 -11.57
C VAL A 63 9.77 -10.49 -11.13
N GLU A 64 10.16 -11.50 -11.92
CA GLU A 64 11.33 -12.35 -11.63
C GLU A 64 12.63 -11.54 -11.58
N LYS A 65 12.86 -10.65 -12.56
CA LYS A 65 14.01 -9.76 -12.58
C LYS A 65 14.04 -8.79 -11.40
N VAL A 66 12.89 -8.21 -11.05
CA VAL A 66 12.78 -7.33 -9.86
C VAL A 66 13.14 -8.13 -8.60
N CYS A 67 12.63 -9.36 -8.45
CA CYS A 67 12.97 -10.22 -7.32
C CYS A 67 14.47 -10.50 -7.24
N GLU A 68 15.15 -10.73 -8.37
CA GLU A 68 16.59 -10.95 -8.42
C GLU A 68 17.39 -9.74 -7.95
N ILE A 69 17.02 -8.55 -8.41
CA ILE A 69 17.67 -7.29 -8.02
C ILE A 69 17.49 -7.07 -6.52
N VAL A 70 16.29 -7.27 -6.00
CA VAL A 70 15.99 -7.11 -4.57
C VAL A 70 16.79 -8.09 -3.71
N ARG A 71 16.90 -9.36 -4.12
CA ARG A 71 17.76 -10.34 -3.41
C ARG A 71 19.22 -9.91 -3.39
N LYS A 72 19.71 -9.37 -4.52
CA LYS A 72 21.09 -8.91 -4.63
C LYS A 72 21.38 -7.71 -3.73
N GLN A 73 20.50 -6.71 -3.70
CA GLN A 73 20.71 -5.52 -2.87
C GLN A 73 20.59 -5.83 -1.38
N LEU A 74 19.59 -6.62 -0.98
CA LEU A 74 19.39 -7.02 0.41
C LEU A 74 20.28 -8.19 0.87
N ALA A 75 21.22 -8.62 0.03
CA ALA A 75 22.10 -9.77 0.27
C ALA A 75 21.35 -11.03 0.79
N LEU A 76 20.15 -11.26 0.28
CA LEU A 76 19.32 -12.39 0.67
C LEU A 76 19.78 -13.67 -0.04
N PRO A 77 19.73 -14.84 0.63
CA PRO A 77 20.07 -16.10 0.01
C PRO A 77 19.08 -16.46 -1.12
N ASP A 78 19.52 -17.24 -2.11
CA ASP A 78 18.69 -17.65 -3.26
C ASP A 78 17.42 -18.42 -2.84
N ASN A 79 17.46 -19.06 -1.67
CA ASN A 79 16.31 -19.76 -1.08
C ASN A 79 15.35 -18.84 -0.30
N SER A 80 15.55 -17.52 -0.35
CA SER A 80 14.67 -16.54 0.27
C SER A 80 13.32 -16.49 -0.44
N ALA A 81 12.24 -16.52 0.34
CA ALA A 81 10.88 -16.40 -0.15
C ALA A 81 10.56 -14.94 -0.51
N VAL A 82 11.11 -14.47 -1.64
CA VAL A 82 10.73 -13.20 -2.27
C VAL A 82 9.65 -13.51 -3.31
N SER A 83 8.46 -12.98 -3.08
CA SER A 83 7.29 -13.11 -3.95
C SER A 83 6.81 -11.74 -4.39
N ALA A 84 5.96 -11.68 -5.42
CA ALA A 84 5.40 -10.42 -5.90
C ALA A 84 4.66 -9.63 -4.79
N GLU A 85 3.95 -10.33 -3.91
CA GLU A 85 3.20 -9.76 -2.79
C GLU A 85 4.10 -9.36 -1.60
N SER A 86 5.40 -9.68 -1.66
CA SER A 86 6.34 -9.36 -0.58
C SER A 86 6.58 -7.85 -0.53
N LYS A 87 6.42 -7.28 0.67
CA LYS A 87 6.77 -5.87 0.94
C LYS A 87 8.27 -5.72 1.15
N PHE A 88 8.88 -4.66 0.65
CA PHE A 88 10.32 -4.39 0.87
C PHE A 88 10.65 -4.29 2.36
N SER A 89 9.80 -3.62 3.14
CA SER A 89 9.93 -3.53 4.60
C SER A 89 9.85 -4.90 5.29
N SER A 90 9.08 -5.85 4.75
CA SER A 90 9.00 -7.22 5.30
C SER A 90 10.24 -8.07 4.98
N LEU A 91 10.95 -7.72 3.91
CA LEU A 91 12.21 -8.33 3.51
C LEU A 91 13.42 -7.73 4.25
N GLY A 92 13.18 -6.72 5.09
CA GLY A 92 14.23 -6.04 5.86
C GLY A 92 14.89 -4.87 5.13
N ALA A 93 14.31 -4.40 4.02
CA ALA A 93 14.77 -3.17 3.37
C ALA A 93 14.49 -1.97 4.28
N ASP A 94 15.52 -1.17 4.53
CA ASP A 94 15.40 0.13 5.16
C ASP A 94 15.16 1.26 4.14
N SER A 95 15.09 2.51 4.62
CA SER A 95 14.88 3.68 3.75
C SER A 95 16.01 3.92 2.75
N LEU A 96 17.24 3.50 3.06
CA LEU A 96 18.40 3.63 2.18
C LEU A 96 18.41 2.48 1.16
N ASP A 97 18.16 1.25 1.60
CA ASP A 97 18.04 0.08 0.75
C ASP A 97 16.98 0.29 -0.33
N THR A 98 15.86 0.93 0.02
CA THR A 98 14.78 1.22 -0.94
C THR A 98 15.27 2.14 -2.07
N VAL A 99 16.10 3.13 -1.76
CA VAL A 99 16.72 4.02 -2.77
C VAL A 99 17.71 3.24 -3.65
N GLU A 100 18.54 2.38 -3.06
CA GLU A 100 19.48 1.55 -3.81
C GLU A 100 18.79 0.52 -4.73
N ILE A 101 17.67 -0.05 -4.28
CA ILE A 101 16.83 -0.95 -5.08
C ILE A 101 16.27 -0.18 -6.27
N VAL A 102 15.67 1.00 -6.07
CA VAL A 102 15.10 1.81 -7.16
C VAL A 102 16.18 2.18 -8.18
N MET A 103 17.35 2.64 -7.74
CA MET A 103 18.47 2.93 -8.65
C MET A 103 18.92 1.68 -9.43
N GLY A 104 18.94 0.51 -8.79
CA GLY A 104 19.26 -0.76 -9.46
C GLY A 104 18.22 -1.18 -10.49
N LEU A 105 16.94 -0.88 -10.25
CA LEU A 105 15.86 -1.11 -11.21
C LEU A 105 15.97 -0.16 -12.41
N GLU A 106 16.24 1.11 -12.18
CA GLU A 106 16.48 2.09 -13.25
C GLU A 106 17.63 1.67 -14.17
N ASP A 107 18.77 1.25 -13.60
CA ASP A 107 19.92 0.79 -14.37
C ASP A 107 19.64 -0.53 -15.12
N ALA A 108 18.93 -1.48 -14.49
CA ALA A 108 18.64 -2.78 -15.09
C ALA A 108 17.64 -2.72 -16.26
N PHE A 109 16.66 -1.81 -16.20
CA PHE A 109 15.63 -1.65 -17.22
C PHE A 109 15.88 -0.45 -18.14
N GLY A 110 16.84 0.41 -17.82
CA GLY A 110 17.16 1.62 -18.59
C GLY A 110 16.05 2.67 -18.55
N ILE A 111 15.34 2.76 -17.42
CA ILE A 111 14.20 3.67 -17.21
C ILE A 111 14.56 4.76 -16.19
N CYS A 112 13.77 5.85 -16.15
CA CYS A 112 13.79 6.81 -15.05
C CYS A 112 12.48 6.70 -14.27
N VAL A 113 12.56 6.44 -12.97
CA VAL A 113 11.42 6.42 -12.08
C VAL A 113 11.38 7.76 -11.32
N GLU A 114 10.22 8.41 -11.31
CA GLU A 114 10.05 9.64 -10.51
C GLU A 114 10.13 9.33 -9.02
N GLU A 115 10.75 10.22 -8.23
CA GLU A 115 10.96 10.02 -6.80
C GLU A 115 9.65 9.81 -6.02
N GLU A 116 8.59 10.56 -6.35
CA GLU A 116 7.26 10.40 -5.73
C GLU A 116 6.66 9.01 -5.99
N SER A 117 6.87 8.50 -7.20
CA SER A 117 6.42 7.15 -7.59
C SER A 117 7.24 6.10 -6.86
N ALA A 118 8.57 6.24 -6.82
CA ALA A 118 9.49 5.36 -6.10
C ALA A 118 9.17 5.25 -4.60
N GLN A 119 8.85 6.37 -3.94
CA GLN A 119 8.46 6.39 -2.53
C GLN A 119 7.11 5.71 -2.26
N SER A 120 6.24 5.63 -3.28
CA SER A 120 4.94 4.98 -3.17
C SER A 120 5.00 3.46 -3.36
N ILE A 121 6.15 2.91 -3.77
CA ILE A 121 6.33 1.48 -4.02
C ILE A 121 6.52 0.75 -2.69
N GLU A 122 5.56 -0.09 -2.30
CA GLU A 122 5.66 -0.90 -1.08
C GLU A 122 6.03 -2.36 -1.36
N THR A 123 5.57 -2.90 -2.48
CA THR A 123 5.74 -4.31 -2.85
C THR A 123 6.56 -4.51 -4.13
N VAL A 124 7.06 -5.74 -4.30
CA VAL A 124 7.73 -6.17 -5.53
C VAL A 124 6.80 -6.07 -6.74
N GLN A 125 5.52 -6.38 -6.56
CA GLN A 125 4.50 -6.26 -7.60
C GLN A 125 4.32 -4.80 -8.03
N ASP A 126 4.22 -3.86 -7.08
CA ASP A 126 4.09 -2.42 -7.40
C ASP A 126 5.28 -1.93 -8.24
N ALA A 127 6.49 -2.39 -7.93
CA ALA A 127 7.69 -2.04 -8.69
C ALA A 127 7.63 -2.58 -10.12
N ALA A 128 7.24 -3.85 -10.28
CA ALA A 128 7.14 -4.48 -11.59
C ALA A 128 6.05 -3.85 -12.46
N ASP A 129 4.90 -3.52 -11.88
CA ASP A 129 3.80 -2.85 -12.58
C ASP A 129 4.22 -1.45 -13.05
N LEU A 130 4.92 -0.69 -12.20
CA LEU A 130 5.43 0.64 -12.56
C LEU A 130 6.46 0.59 -13.71
N ILE A 131 7.36 -0.39 -13.68
CA ILE A 131 8.35 -0.59 -14.75
C ILE A 131 7.63 -0.90 -16.08
N GLU A 132 6.64 -1.78 -16.06
CA GLU A 132 5.86 -2.12 -17.26
C GLU A 132 5.08 -0.92 -17.80
N ASP A 133 4.52 -0.08 -16.93
CA ASP A 133 3.80 1.14 -17.33
C ASP A 133 4.71 2.17 -18.02
N ILE A 134 5.95 2.31 -17.55
CA ILE A 134 6.96 3.20 -18.17
C ILE A 134 7.37 2.63 -19.53
N ILE A 135 7.76 1.35 -19.58
CA ILE A 135 8.18 0.68 -20.83
C ILE A 135 7.06 0.71 -21.88
N SER A 136 5.80 0.57 -21.45
CA SER A 136 4.64 0.61 -22.35
C SER A 136 4.33 2.02 -22.88
N LYS A 137 4.74 3.07 -22.16
CA LYS A 137 4.61 4.48 -22.61
C LYS A 137 5.74 4.90 -23.54
N ASP A 138 6.93 4.32 -23.38
CA ASP A 138 8.11 4.61 -24.20
C ASP A 138 8.16 3.80 -25.51
N ALA A 139 7.28 2.80 -25.67
CA ALA A 139 7.15 1.94 -26.86
C ALA A 139 6.21 2.52 -27.93
#